data_AF-A0A818SBI1-F1
#
_entry.id   AF-A0A818SBI1-F1
#
_cell.length_a   1.000
_cell.length_b   1.000
_cell.length_c   1.000
_cell.angle_alpha   90.00
_cell.angle_beta   90.00
_cell.angle_gamma   90.00
#
_symmetry.space_group_name_H-M   'P 1'
#
loop_
_entity.id
_entity.type
_entity.pdbx_description
1 polymer ?
#
loop_
_entity_poly.entity_id
_entity_poly.type
_entity_poly.pdbx_seq_one_letter_code
_entity_poly.pdbx_strand_id
1 'polypeptide(L)'
;MDITSIKNLRTSVTFITPYIMLILGNIGCICNFLTFTAKQLRQNSCGCLASFHQLIYYEHRPKCYPRAGIYSYFLSMYSIFWTSLIPQSSMFIFGLITYYNIHTSRQRLMNTIQQQQQGNRTDSHMIRITLIQVISSSILLNIRTVYYSYIVVTTNDRKDEYRIAIEKLLLQISSFIFYLNFGKSFFMNTLSSKLFRKVFKERLILFYRHIICLKVKVHPINTIQSNDRKMVIVRS
;
A
#
# COMPACT_ATOMS: atom_id res chain seq x y z
N MET A 1 -4.40 23.70 -28.12
CA MET A 1 -3.20 23.08 -27.54
C MET A 1 -2.60 22.19 -28.61
N ASP A 2 -1.38 22.46 -29.04
CA ASP A 2 -0.79 21.74 -30.19
C ASP A 2 -0.46 20.29 -29.85
N ILE A 3 -0.57 19.42 -30.85
CA ILE A 3 -0.29 17.99 -30.72
C ILE A 3 1.14 17.72 -30.21
N THR A 4 2.09 18.57 -30.60
CA THR A 4 3.48 18.53 -30.15
C THR A 4 3.60 18.80 -28.65
N SER A 5 2.81 19.75 -28.12
CA SER A 5 2.79 20.05 -26.68
C SER A 5 2.24 18.87 -25.88
N ILE A 6 1.19 18.20 -26.37
CA ILE A 6 0.62 17.01 -25.72
C ILE A 6 1.62 15.85 -25.75
N LYS A 7 2.32 15.66 -26.88
CA LYS A 7 3.38 14.64 -27.00
C LYS A 7 4.52 14.89 -26.01
N ASN A 8 5.00 16.13 -25.89
CA ASN A 8 6.06 16.51 -24.94
C ASN A 8 5.63 16.32 -23.48
N LEU A 9 4.40 16.72 -23.14
CA LEU A 9 3.83 16.50 -21.81
C LEU A 9 3.75 15.00 -21.49
N ARG A 10 3.24 14.20 -22.44
CA ARG A 10 3.17 12.75 -22.28
C ARG A 10 4.55 12.14 -22.04
N THR A 11 5.57 12.50 -22.82
CA THR A 11 6.93 11.97 -22.65
C THR A 11 7.47 12.29 -21.27
N SER A 12 7.29 13.54 -20.81
CA SER A 12 7.73 13.97 -19.48
C SER A 12 7.03 13.19 -18.36
N VAL A 13 5.70 13.04 -18.45
CA VAL A 13 4.92 12.27 -17.47
C VAL A 13 5.31 10.80 -17.52
N THR A 14 5.39 10.17 -18.70
CA THR A 14 5.78 8.76 -18.85
C THR A 14 7.17 8.48 -18.28
N PHE A 15 8.10 9.42 -18.39
CA PHE A 15 9.44 9.27 -17.81
C PHE A 15 9.42 9.41 -16.29
N ILE A 16 8.83 10.47 -15.74
CA ILE A 16 8.91 10.81 -14.31
C ILE A 16 8.02 9.92 -13.44
N THR A 17 6.81 9.64 -13.92
CA THR A 17 5.77 8.90 -13.18
C THR A 17 6.25 7.57 -12.58
N PRO A 18 6.89 6.63 -13.32
CA PRO A 18 7.31 5.35 -12.76
C PRO A 18 8.34 5.50 -11.64
N TYR A 19 9.26 6.47 -11.73
CA TYR A 19 10.24 6.71 -10.66
C TYR A 19 9.56 7.21 -9.38
N ILE A 20 8.64 8.17 -9.51
CA ILE A 20 7.87 8.67 -8.35
C ILE A 20 7.04 7.54 -7.73
N MET A 21 6.34 6.74 -8.55
CA MET A 21 5.56 5.60 -8.08
C MET A 21 6.43 4.57 -7.37
N LEU A 22 7.60 4.25 -7.93
CA LEU A 22 8.52 3.28 -7.37
C LEU A 22 9.03 3.77 -6.01
N ILE A 23 9.45 5.03 -5.91
CA ILE A 23 9.97 5.61 -4.67
C ILE A 23 8.86 5.68 -3.60
N LEU A 24 7.72 6.30 -3.91
CA LEU A 24 6.62 6.43 -2.96
C LEU A 24 6.00 5.09 -2.57
N GLY A 25 5.85 4.18 -3.53
CA GLY A 25 5.32 2.84 -3.31
C GLY A 25 6.23 2.02 -2.40
N ASN A 26 7.54 1.98 -2.68
CA ASN A 26 8.48 1.24 -1.84
C ASN A 26 8.60 1.84 -0.44
N ILE A 27 8.67 3.17 -0.32
CA ILE A 27 8.69 3.83 1.00
C ILE A 27 7.42 3.49 1.77
N GLY A 28 6.24 3.63 1.16
CA GLY A 28 4.97 3.29 1.79
C GLY A 28 4.89 1.82 2.23
N CYS A 29 5.33 0.89 1.38
CA CYS A 29 5.37 -0.54 1.68
C CYS A 29 6.35 -0.86 2.81
N ILE A 30 7.56 -0.30 2.80
CA ILE A 30 8.57 -0.50 3.85
C ILE A 30 8.04 0.06 5.18
N CYS A 31 7.48 1.26 5.19
CA CYS A 31 6.95 1.86 6.40
C CYS A 31 5.71 1.12 6.95
N ASN A 32 4.82 0.66 6.07
CA ASN A 32 3.72 -0.22 6.45
C ASN A 32 4.24 -1.53 7.03
N PHE A 33 5.22 -2.16 6.38
CA PHE A 33 5.84 -3.40 6.86
C PHE A 33 6.45 -3.21 8.24
N LEU A 34 7.26 -2.16 8.45
CA LEU A 34 7.84 -1.81 9.74
C LEU A 34 6.76 -1.65 10.82
N THR A 35 5.63 -1.03 10.49
CA THR A 35 4.53 -0.85 11.44
C THR A 35 3.80 -2.17 11.74
N PHE A 36 3.57 -2.99 10.72
CA PHE A 36 2.88 -4.28 10.83
C PHE A 36 3.77 -5.41 11.39
N THR A 37 5.08 -5.19 11.58
CA THR A 37 5.90 -6.13 12.37
C THR A 37 5.49 -6.20 13.85
N ALA A 38 4.67 -5.26 14.34
CA ALA A 38 4.08 -5.34 15.67
C ALA A 38 3.16 -6.57 15.81
N LYS A 39 3.39 -7.40 16.83
CA LYS A 39 2.61 -8.63 17.11
C LYS A 39 1.10 -8.40 17.11
N GLN A 40 0.62 -7.22 17.52
CA GLN A 40 -0.79 -6.88 17.60
C GLN A 40 -1.50 -6.76 16.25
N LEU A 41 -0.79 -6.58 15.13
CA LEU A 41 -1.41 -6.40 13.80
C LEU A 41 -1.22 -7.59 12.82
N ARG A 42 -0.54 -8.66 13.24
CA ARG A 42 -0.15 -9.79 12.34
C ARG A 42 -1.25 -10.78 11.99
N GLN A 43 -2.44 -10.71 12.59
CA GLN A 43 -3.46 -11.77 12.45
C GLN A 43 -4.25 -11.75 11.13
N ASN A 44 -4.08 -10.73 10.27
CA ASN A 44 -4.88 -10.58 9.03
C ASN A 44 -4.03 -10.77 7.75
N SER A 45 -3.43 -11.95 7.57
CA SER A 45 -2.59 -12.28 6.40
C SER A 45 -3.40 -12.94 5.28
N CYS A 46 -4.32 -12.21 4.65
CA CYS A 46 -5.03 -12.68 3.44
C CYS A 46 -4.42 -12.13 2.12
N GLY A 47 -3.48 -11.18 2.22
CA GLY A 47 -2.94 -10.46 1.05
C GLY A 47 -2.07 -11.28 0.09
N CYS A 48 -1.46 -12.38 0.55
CA CYS A 48 -0.53 -13.15 -0.29
C CYS A 48 -1.22 -13.92 -1.42
N LEU A 49 -2.48 -14.35 -1.23
CA LEU A 49 -3.20 -15.17 -2.22
C LEU A 49 -3.53 -14.41 -3.51
N ALA A 50 -3.83 -13.11 -3.41
CA ALA A 50 -4.15 -12.28 -4.58
C ALA A 50 -2.94 -12.07 -5.52
N SER A 51 -1.72 -12.13 -4.98
CA SER A 51 -0.49 -11.90 -5.75
C SER A 51 -0.08 -13.12 -6.58
N PHE A 52 -0.38 -14.33 -6.10
CA PHE A 52 -0.09 -15.57 -6.84
C PHE A 52 -0.89 -15.69 -8.13
N HIS A 53 -2.13 -15.18 -8.17
CA HIS A 53 -2.95 -15.25 -9.37
C HIS A 53 -2.38 -14.40 -10.53
N GLN A 54 -1.76 -13.25 -10.24
CA GLN A 54 -1.13 -12.43 -11.29
C GLN A 54 0.07 -13.14 -11.93
N LEU A 55 0.80 -13.96 -11.17
CA LEU A 55 1.92 -14.75 -11.69
C LEU A 55 1.47 -15.84 -12.68
N ILE A 56 0.26 -16.38 -12.53
CA ILE A 56 -0.28 -17.44 -13.42
C ILE A 56 -0.66 -16.86 -14.79
N TYR A 57 -1.15 -15.63 -14.85
CA TYR A 57 -1.64 -15.01 -16.09
C TYR A 57 -0.57 -14.23 -16.88
N TYR A 58 0.54 -13.87 -16.24
CA TYR A 58 1.67 -13.26 -16.93
C TYR A 58 2.63 -14.35 -17.44
N GLU A 59 2.37 -14.82 -18.66
CA GLU A 59 3.28 -15.75 -19.34
C GLU A 59 4.62 -15.06 -19.64
N HIS A 60 5.74 -15.63 -19.16
CA HIS A 60 7.09 -15.16 -19.45
C HIS A 60 7.45 -15.41 -20.92
N ARG A 61 6.99 -14.53 -21.81
CA ARG A 61 7.48 -14.41 -23.18
C ARG A 61 8.08 -13.02 -23.40
N PRO A 62 9.02 -12.84 -24.35
CA PRO A 62 9.94 -11.68 -24.40
C PRO A 62 9.27 -10.32 -24.63
N LYS A 63 7.95 -10.29 -24.82
CA LYS A 63 7.14 -9.08 -24.93
C LYS A 63 6.02 -9.18 -23.90
N CYS A 64 6.13 -8.43 -22.80
CA CYS A 64 5.14 -8.39 -21.71
C CYS A 64 3.84 -7.68 -22.14
N TYR A 65 3.08 -8.29 -23.04
CA TYR A 65 1.77 -7.80 -23.47
C TYR A 65 0.72 -8.91 -23.33
N PRO A 66 -0.50 -8.58 -22.88
CA PRO A 66 -1.60 -9.55 -22.87
C PRO A 66 -1.89 -10.01 -24.31
N ARG A 67 -2.23 -11.30 -24.46
CA ARG A 67 -2.58 -11.87 -25.76
C ARG A 67 -3.77 -11.12 -26.35
N ALA A 68 -3.62 -10.63 -27.59
CA ALA A 68 -4.66 -9.87 -28.28
C ALA A 68 -5.94 -10.70 -28.50
N GLY A 69 -7.09 -10.02 -28.61
CA GLY A 69 -8.40 -10.64 -28.84
C GLY A 69 -9.19 -10.87 -27.55
N ILE A 70 -10.04 -11.91 -27.56
CA ILE A 70 -11.00 -12.25 -26.48
C ILE A 70 -10.33 -12.37 -25.10
N TYR A 71 -9.10 -12.88 -25.04
CA TYR A 71 -8.35 -13.00 -23.78
C TYR A 71 -8.10 -11.65 -23.10
N SER A 72 -7.89 -10.57 -23.85
CA SER A 72 -7.71 -9.23 -23.29
C SER A 72 -8.99 -8.70 -22.64
N TYR A 73 -10.16 -9.03 -23.20
CA TYR A 73 -11.45 -8.65 -22.61
C TYR A 73 -11.71 -9.42 -21.31
N PHE A 74 -11.48 -10.73 -21.30
CA PHE A 74 -11.62 -11.55 -20.10
C PHE A 74 -10.66 -11.12 -18.99
N LEU A 75 -9.38 -10.88 -19.31
CA LEU A 75 -8.40 -10.41 -18.34
C LEU A 75 -8.79 -9.04 -17.76
N SER A 76 -9.30 -8.13 -18.60
CA SER A 76 -9.77 -6.82 -18.15
C SER A 76 -10.98 -6.94 -17.22
N MET A 77 -11.99 -7.71 -17.61
CA MET A 77 -13.17 -7.97 -16.77
C MET A 77 -12.78 -8.64 -15.45
N TYR A 78 -11.98 -9.70 -15.51
CA TYR A 78 -11.49 -10.39 -14.34
C TYR A 78 -10.74 -9.43 -13.41
N SER A 79 -9.84 -8.60 -13.94
CA SER A 79 -9.13 -7.60 -13.14
C SER A 79 -10.12 -6.64 -12.47
N ILE A 80 -11.13 -6.13 -13.20
CA ILE A 80 -12.11 -5.21 -12.63
C ILE A 80 -12.90 -5.86 -11.48
N PHE A 81 -13.46 -7.05 -11.71
CA PHE A 81 -14.29 -7.72 -10.70
C PHE A 81 -13.44 -8.22 -9.51
N TRP A 82 -12.37 -8.94 -9.79
CA TRP A 82 -11.59 -9.64 -8.76
C TRP A 82 -10.66 -8.73 -7.98
N THR A 83 -10.03 -7.74 -8.63
CA THR A 83 -9.07 -6.86 -7.95
C THR A 83 -9.70 -5.59 -7.38
N SER A 84 -10.80 -5.13 -7.97
CA SER A 84 -11.44 -3.87 -7.56
C SER A 84 -12.78 -4.09 -6.86
N LEU A 85 -13.76 -4.70 -7.54
CA LEU A 85 -15.13 -4.75 -7.03
C LEU A 85 -15.26 -5.63 -5.78
N ILE A 86 -14.79 -6.89 -5.85
CA ILE A 86 -14.96 -7.86 -4.77
C ILE A 86 -14.23 -7.41 -3.47
N PRO A 87 -12.95 -6.99 -3.50
CA PRO A 87 -12.25 -6.57 -2.30
C PRO A 87 -12.84 -5.30 -1.69
N GLN A 88 -13.28 -4.33 -2.51
CA GLN A 88 -13.89 -3.11 -2.00
C GLN A 88 -15.27 -3.36 -1.40
N SER A 89 -16.14 -4.10 -2.09
CA SER A 89 -17.46 -4.44 -1.61
C SER A 89 -17.39 -5.27 -0.32
N SER A 90 -16.49 -6.25 -0.25
CA SER A 90 -16.28 -7.03 0.97
C SER A 90 -15.74 -6.18 2.12
N MET A 91 -14.73 -5.33 1.90
CA MET A 91 -14.24 -4.40 2.92
C MET A 91 -15.33 -3.42 3.39
N PHE A 92 -16.17 -2.94 2.47
CA PHE A 92 -17.27 -2.05 2.80
C PHE A 92 -18.34 -2.75 3.64
N ILE A 93 -18.77 -3.95 3.24
CA ILE A 93 -19.73 -4.77 3.98
C ILE A 93 -19.18 -5.10 5.38
N PHE A 94 -17.94 -5.56 5.48
CA PHE A 94 -17.32 -5.83 6.79
C PHE A 94 -17.15 -4.57 7.63
N GLY A 95 -16.86 -3.43 7.01
CA GLY A 95 -16.84 -2.14 7.69
C GLY A 95 -18.20 -1.76 8.28
N LEU A 96 -19.29 -1.96 7.53
CA LEU A 96 -20.65 -1.74 8.00
C LEU A 96 -21.03 -2.72 9.12
N ILE A 97 -20.78 -4.03 8.94
CA ILE A 97 -21.05 -5.04 9.97
C ILE A 97 -20.30 -4.72 11.27
N THR A 98 -19.01 -4.35 11.16
CA THR A 98 -18.20 -3.94 12.31
C THR A 98 -18.77 -2.70 12.99
N TYR A 99 -19.23 -1.72 12.21
CA TYR A 99 -19.90 -0.53 12.73
C TYR A 99 -21.18 -0.88 13.50
N TYR A 100 -22.06 -1.71 12.92
CA TYR A 100 -23.29 -2.16 13.58
C TYR A 100 -23.00 -2.96 14.85
N ASN A 101 -22.04 -3.90 14.82
CA ASN A 101 -21.67 -4.70 15.97
C ASN A 101 -21.11 -3.84 17.12
N ILE A 102 -20.28 -2.84 16.80
CA ILE A 102 -19.74 -1.91 17.80
C ILE A 102 -20.85 -1.01 18.36
N HIS A 103 -21.78 -0.55 17.52
CA HIS A 103 -22.92 0.24 17.98
C HIS A 103 -23.83 -0.57 18.93
N THR A 104 -24.17 -1.80 18.56
CA THR A 104 -24.97 -2.70 19.41
C THR A 104 -24.23 -3.07 20.70
N SER A 105 -22.92 -3.34 20.63
CA SER A 105 -22.10 -3.61 21.81
C SER A 105 -22.08 -2.42 22.77
N ARG A 106 -21.98 -1.19 22.25
CA ARG A 106 -22.05 0.04 23.05
C ARG A 106 -23.38 0.18 23.78
N GLN A 107 -24.50 -0.11 23.13
CA GLN A 107 -25.81 -0.05 23.77
C GLN A 107 -25.93 -1.01 24.96
N ARG A 108 -25.32 -2.20 24.87
CA ARG A 108 -25.33 -3.17 25.98
C ARG A 108 -24.44 -2.75 27.15
N LEU A 109 -23.27 -2.17 26.87
CA LEU A 109 -22.31 -1.72 27.89
C LEU A 109 -22.70 -0.41 28.58
N MET A 110 -23.54 0.41 27.94
CA MET A 110 -24.01 1.68 28.52
C MET A 110 -24.79 1.47 29.83
N ASN A 111 -25.44 0.31 29.98
CA ASN A 111 -26.16 -0.04 31.21
C ASN A 111 -25.23 -0.51 32.33
N THR A 112 -23.97 -0.84 32.03
CA THR A 112 -23.09 -1.47 33.02
C THR A 112 -22.22 -0.44 33.74
N ILE A 113 -21.61 0.58 33.11
CA ILE A 113 -20.37 1.12 33.73
C ILE A 113 -20.00 2.60 33.42
N GLN A 114 -19.91 3.41 34.49
CA GLN A 114 -19.16 4.67 34.62
C GLN A 114 -17.62 4.53 34.44
N GLN A 115 -17.05 3.33 34.58
CA GLN A 115 -15.59 3.04 34.45
C GLN A 115 -15.06 2.84 33.00
N GLN A 116 -15.88 2.92 31.94
CA GLN A 116 -15.43 2.62 30.56
C GLN A 116 -15.19 3.85 29.66
N GLN A 117 -15.21 5.07 30.22
CA GLN A 117 -15.15 6.32 29.43
C GLN A 117 -13.87 6.51 28.58
N GLN A 118 -12.76 5.83 28.91
CA GLN A 118 -11.48 6.03 28.22
C GLN A 118 -11.26 5.11 27.01
N GLY A 119 -11.84 3.90 27.00
CA GLY A 119 -11.76 2.98 25.85
C GLY A 119 -12.61 3.43 24.65
N ASN A 120 -13.75 4.07 24.92
CA ASN A 120 -14.79 4.34 23.94
C ASN A 120 -14.42 5.37 22.85
N ARG A 121 -13.42 6.24 23.08
CA ARG A 121 -12.97 7.23 22.08
C ARG A 121 -12.11 6.60 20.98
N THR A 122 -11.25 5.65 21.32
CA THR A 122 -10.26 5.09 20.38
C THR A 122 -10.92 4.29 19.25
N ASP A 123 -11.94 3.48 19.57
CA ASP A 123 -12.60 2.61 18.59
C ASP A 123 -13.38 3.40 17.53
N SER A 124 -14.08 4.46 17.95
CA SER A 124 -14.85 5.30 17.02
C SER A 124 -13.94 6.02 16.03
N HIS A 125 -12.77 6.49 16.49
CA HIS A 125 -11.76 7.05 15.61
C HIS A 125 -11.23 6.02 14.62
N MET A 126 -10.94 4.79 15.05
CA MET A 126 -10.45 3.75 14.15
C MET A 126 -11.46 3.42 13.05
N ILE A 127 -12.75 3.26 13.38
CA ILE A 127 -13.80 2.98 12.38
C ILE A 127 -13.92 4.13 11.35
N ARG A 128 -13.93 5.39 11.83
CA ARG A 128 -14.02 6.56 10.94
C ARG A 128 -12.84 6.60 9.95
N ILE A 129 -11.64 6.25 10.40
CA ILE A 129 -10.45 6.20 9.55
C ILE A 129 -10.59 5.12 8.48
N THR A 130 -11.02 3.92 8.87
CA THR A 130 -11.23 2.81 7.93
C THR A 130 -12.28 3.17 6.88
N LEU A 131 -13.39 3.80 7.26
CA LEU A 131 -14.41 4.26 6.31
C LEU A 131 -13.87 5.29 5.31
N ILE A 132 -13.14 6.31 5.79
CA ILE A 132 -12.51 7.30 4.91
C ILE A 132 -11.51 6.62 3.96
N GLN A 133 -10.74 5.65 4.46
CA GLN A 133 -9.79 4.90 3.65
C GLN A 133 -10.51 4.10 2.55
N VAL A 134 -11.60 3.39 2.88
CA VAL A 134 -12.39 2.61 1.92
C VAL A 134 -13.01 3.50 0.86
N ILE A 135 -13.65 4.61 1.23
CA ILE A 135 -14.27 5.56 0.30
C ILE A 135 -13.20 6.15 -0.64
N SER A 136 -12.08 6.63 -0.07
CA SER A 136 -10.97 7.16 -0.85
C SER A 136 -10.38 6.12 -1.80
N SER A 137 -10.23 4.86 -1.37
CA SER A 137 -9.74 3.77 -2.24
C SER A 137 -10.70 3.49 -3.37
N SER A 138 -12.01 3.49 -3.09
CA SER A 138 -13.04 3.21 -4.08
C SER A 138 -13.03 4.27 -5.18
N ILE A 139 -12.96 5.56 -4.82
CA ILE A 139 -12.90 6.65 -5.79
C ILE A 139 -11.66 6.51 -6.69
N LEU A 140 -10.47 6.34 -6.09
CA LEU A 140 -9.21 6.29 -6.85
C LEU A 140 -9.12 5.08 -7.78
N LEU A 141 -9.60 3.90 -7.33
CA LEU A 141 -9.59 2.69 -8.13
C LEU A 141 -10.60 2.75 -9.28
N ASN A 142 -11.78 3.32 -9.05
CA ASN A 142 -12.83 3.41 -10.06
C ASN A 142 -12.46 4.34 -11.23
N ILE A 143 -11.62 5.36 -11.02
CA ILE A 143 -11.14 6.24 -12.12
C ILE A 143 -10.48 5.41 -13.24
N ARG A 144 -9.63 4.43 -12.87
CA ARG A 144 -8.96 3.58 -13.86
C ARG A 144 -9.92 2.59 -14.52
N THR A 145 -10.86 2.04 -13.76
CA THR A 145 -11.90 1.14 -14.28
C THR A 145 -12.76 1.85 -15.32
N VAL A 146 -13.26 3.06 -15.01
CA VAL A 146 -14.06 3.87 -15.94
C VAL A 146 -13.27 4.16 -17.21
N TYR A 147 -11.97 4.48 -17.10
CA TYR A 147 -11.11 4.68 -18.25
C TYR A 147 -10.98 3.42 -19.12
N TYR A 148 -10.78 2.24 -18.53
CA TYR A 148 -10.70 1.00 -19.30
C TYR A 148 -12.03 0.65 -19.98
N SER A 149 -13.16 0.82 -19.29
CA SER A 149 -14.48 0.66 -19.89
C SER A 149 -14.68 1.58 -21.09
N TYR A 150 -14.24 2.84 -20.99
CA TYR A 150 -14.27 3.78 -22.11
C TYR A 150 -13.43 3.30 -23.31
N ILE A 151 -12.19 2.83 -23.08
CA ILE A 151 -11.32 2.34 -24.16
C ILE A 151 -11.93 1.12 -24.84
N VAL A 152 -12.48 0.19 -24.05
CA VAL A 152 -13.14 -1.03 -24.57
C VAL A 152 -14.34 -0.67 -25.45
N VAL A 153 -15.22 0.23 -24.98
CA VAL A 153 -16.41 0.65 -25.73
C VAL A 153 -16.04 1.38 -27.02
N THR A 154 -14.97 2.18 -27.01
CA THR A 154 -14.56 3.00 -28.16
C THR A 154 -13.54 2.32 -29.08
N THR A 155 -13.28 1.01 -28.91
CA THR A 155 -12.23 0.31 -29.67
C THR A 155 -12.55 0.22 -31.18
N ASN A 156 -13.83 0.17 -31.56
CA ASN A 156 -14.24 0.05 -32.96
C ASN A 156 -14.38 1.40 -33.68
N ASP A 157 -14.32 2.52 -32.95
CA ASP A 157 -14.45 3.85 -33.53
C ASP A 157 -13.16 4.24 -34.26
N ARG A 158 -13.27 4.84 -35.45
CA ARG A 158 -12.12 5.51 -36.08
C ARG A 158 -11.75 6.74 -35.24
N LYS A 159 -10.55 6.76 -34.67
CA LYS A 159 -10.07 7.84 -33.81
C LYS A 159 -9.04 8.69 -34.54
N ASP A 160 -9.19 10.00 -34.43
CA ASP A 160 -8.19 10.96 -34.89
C ASP A 160 -6.89 10.85 -34.05
N GLU A 161 -5.75 11.24 -34.64
CA GLU A 161 -4.44 11.20 -33.98
C GLU A 161 -4.43 11.98 -32.66
N TYR A 162 -5.13 13.11 -32.63
CA TYR A 162 -5.29 13.95 -31.44
C TYR A 162 -6.00 13.20 -30.31
N ARG A 163 -7.10 12.49 -30.63
CA ARG A 163 -7.85 11.68 -29.65
C ARG A 163 -7.01 10.55 -29.10
N ILE A 164 -6.23 9.88 -29.96
CA ILE A 164 -5.30 8.82 -29.54
C ILE A 164 -4.23 9.38 -28.59
N ALA A 165 -3.73 10.60 -28.82
CA ALA A 165 -2.76 11.24 -27.93
C ALA A 165 -3.35 11.53 -26.54
N ILE A 166 -4.59 12.03 -26.48
CA ILE A 166 -5.32 12.27 -25.22
C ILE A 166 -5.56 10.97 -24.47
N GLU A 167 -6.03 9.93 -25.15
CA GLU A 167 -6.27 8.62 -24.52
C GLU A 167 -4.99 8.07 -23.88
N LYS A 168 -3.86 8.15 -24.60
CA LYS A 168 -2.56 7.74 -24.04
C LYS A 168 -2.15 8.56 -22.81
N LEU A 169 -2.46 9.86 -22.78
CA LEU A 169 -2.20 10.71 -21.62
C LEU A 169 -3.12 10.34 -20.43
N LEU A 170 -4.41 10.13 -20.67
CA LEU A 170 -5.39 9.70 -19.67
C LEU A 170 -5.05 8.32 -19.09
N LEU A 171 -4.55 7.39 -19.90
CA LEU A 171 -4.04 6.10 -19.42
C LEU A 171 -2.89 6.28 -18.43
N GLN A 172 -1.97 7.21 -18.72
CA GLN A 172 -0.82 7.48 -17.85
C GLN A 172 -1.24 8.13 -16.54
N ILE A 173 -2.16 9.10 -16.60
CA ILE A 173 -2.71 9.78 -15.42
C ILE A 173 -3.53 8.80 -14.56
N SER A 174 -4.41 8.00 -15.16
CA SER A 174 -5.19 7.00 -14.43
C SER A 174 -4.31 5.92 -13.81
N SER A 175 -3.25 5.49 -14.51
CA SER A 175 -2.20 4.64 -13.93
C SER A 175 -1.56 5.31 -12.72
N PHE A 176 -1.18 6.59 -12.82
CA PHE A 176 -0.65 7.37 -11.69
C PHE A 176 -1.55 7.40 -10.47
N ILE A 177 -2.81 7.75 -10.67
CA ILE A 177 -3.82 7.76 -9.61
C ILE A 177 -3.99 6.36 -8.99
N PHE A 178 -4.01 5.32 -9.83
CA PHE A 178 -4.09 3.94 -9.36
C PHE A 178 -2.89 3.53 -8.51
N TYR A 179 -1.66 3.90 -8.88
CA TYR A 179 -0.49 3.55 -8.08
C TYR A 179 -0.37 4.38 -6.80
N LEU A 180 -0.81 5.64 -6.81
CA LEU A 180 -0.94 6.45 -5.59
C LEU A 180 -1.84 5.78 -4.54
N ASN A 181 -2.83 4.99 -4.98
CA ASN A 181 -3.70 4.23 -4.09
C ASN A 181 -2.93 3.26 -3.16
N PHE A 182 -1.82 2.67 -3.62
CA PHE A 182 -1.02 1.77 -2.78
C PHE A 182 -0.27 2.54 -1.68
N GLY A 183 0.31 3.69 -2.04
CA GLY A 183 1.05 4.54 -1.11
C GLY A 183 0.15 5.26 -0.09
N LYS A 184 -1.10 5.57 -0.46
CA LYS A 184 -1.99 6.40 0.38
C LYS A 184 -2.26 5.80 1.76
N SER A 185 -2.27 4.46 1.86
CA SER A 185 -2.59 3.76 3.12
C SER A 185 -1.65 4.21 4.24
N PHE A 186 -0.34 4.31 3.96
CA PHE A 186 0.65 4.76 4.91
C PHE A 186 0.40 6.21 5.34
N PHE A 187 0.23 7.11 4.38
CA PHE A 187 0.02 8.53 4.66
C PHE A 187 -1.29 8.78 5.41
N MET A 188 -2.38 8.14 5.01
CA MET A 188 -3.69 8.24 5.67
C MET A 188 -3.63 7.74 7.11
N ASN A 189 -3.00 6.59 7.35
CA ASN A 189 -2.86 6.03 8.70
C ASN A 189 -1.97 6.90 9.59
N THR A 190 -0.88 7.43 9.03
CA THR A 190 0.05 8.33 9.72
C THR A 190 -0.62 9.65 10.09
N LEU A 191 -1.37 10.26 9.17
CA LEU A 191 -2.05 11.52 9.40
C LEU A 191 -3.23 11.37 10.35
N SER A 192 -3.99 10.28 10.25
CA SER A 192 -5.25 10.18 10.97
C SER A 192 -5.16 9.56 12.36
N SER A 193 -4.19 8.67 12.64
CA SER A 193 -4.11 7.97 13.93
C SER A 193 -2.94 8.42 14.80
N LYS A 194 -3.24 9.00 15.97
CA LYS A 194 -2.22 9.32 17.00
C LYS A 194 -1.50 8.06 17.48
N LEU A 195 -2.24 6.96 17.63
CA LEU A 195 -1.69 5.66 18.04
C LEU A 195 -0.68 5.16 16.99
N PHE A 196 -1.04 5.22 15.71
CA PHE A 196 -0.14 4.83 14.63
C PHE A 196 1.15 5.64 14.65
N ARG A 197 1.07 6.97 14.81
CA ARG A 197 2.27 7.83 14.93
C ARG A 197 3.15 7.46 16.12
N LYS A 198 2.55 7.16 17.28
CA LYS A 198 3.28 6.75 18.48
C LYS A 198 4.02 5.44 18.24
N VAL A 199 3.32 4.41 17.76
CA VAL A 199 3.91 3.09 17.46
C VAL A 199 4.98 3.21 16.38
N PHE A 200 4.71 3.97 15.31
CA PHE A 200 5.66 4.20 14.23
C PHE A 200 6.93 4.86 14.76
N LYS A 201 6.82 5.93 15.57
CA LYS A 201 7.98 6.61 16.16
C LYS A 201 8.79 5.69 17.08
N GLU A 202 8.12 4.92 17.93
CA GLU A 202 8.78 3.94 18.82
C GLU A 202 9.55 2.88 18.00
N ARG A 203 8.93 2.35 16.93
CA ARG A 203 9.58 1.36 16.05
C ARG A 203 10.71 1.95 15.24
N LEU A 204 10.57 3.18 14.74
CA LEU A 204 11.62 3.89 14.02
C LEU A 204 12.85 4.08 14.92
N ILE A 205 12.64 4.48 16.19
CA ILE A 205 13.72 4.63 17.17
C ILE A 205 14.41 3.28 17.46
N LEU A 206 13.63 2.20 17.65
CA LEU A 206 14.19 0.86 17.87
C LEU A 206 14.99 0.37 16.66
N PHE A 207 14.47 0.57 15.45
CA PHE A 207 15.15 0.21 14.21
C PHE A 207 16.44 1.00 14.01
N TYR A 208 16.40 2.32 14.26
CA TYR A 208 17.57 3.19 14.22
C TYR A 208 18.65 2.74 15.24
N ARG A 209 18.25 2.46 16.48
CA ARG A 209 19.16 1.90 17.51
C ARG A 209 19.75 0.57 17.07
N HIS A 210 18.95 -0.31 16.45
CA HIS A 210 19.43 -1.60 15.98
C HIS A 210 20.48 -1.46 14.87
N ILE A 211 20.24 -0.59 13.88
CA ILE A 211 21.22 -0.30 12.81
C ILE A 211 22.53 0.26 13.38
N ILE A 212 22.44 1.20 14.33
CA ILE A 212 23.63 1.79 14.96
C ILE A 212 24.39 0.75 15.79
N CYS A 213 23.71 -0.03 16.64
CA CYS A 213 24.37 -1.05 17.46
C CYS A 213 24.99 -2.17 16.61
N LEU A 214 24.37 -2.53 15.48
CA LEU A 214 24.98 -3.45 14.50
C LEU A 214 26.29 -2.90 13.93
N LYS A 215 26.36 -1.58 13.68
CA LYS A 215 27.57 -0.90 13.21
C LYS A 215 28.69 -0.87 14.26
N VAL A 216 28.37 -0.88 15.55
CA VAL A 216 29.37 -0.83 16.65
C VAL A 216 30.02 -2.20 16.90
N LYS A 217 29.45 -3.30 16.38
CA LYS A 217 29.94 -4.66 16.63
C LYS A 217 31.01 -5.15 15.63
N VAL A 218 31.78 -4.24 15.01
CA VAL A 218 32.81 -4.58 14.02
C VAL A 218 34.22 -4.43 14.63
N HIS A 219 34.83 -5.60 14.84
CA HIS A 219 36.24 -5.94 15.11
C HIS A 219 36.90 -5.54 16.44
N PRO A 220 37.10 -6.52 17.35
CA PRO A 220 38.43 -6.69 17.94
C PRO A 220 39.40 -7.04 16.81
N ILE A 221 40.27 -6.11 16.43
CA ILE A 221 41.51 -6.46 15.76
C ILE A 221 42.26 -7.34 16.74
N ASN A 222 42.43 -8.60 16.36
CA ASN A 222 43.40 -9.50 16.96
C ASN A 222 44.77 -8.83 16.93
N THR A 223 45.12 -8.06 17.96
CA THR A 223 46.51 -7.89 18.37
C THR A 223 46.96 -9.24 18.89
N ILE A 224 47.39 -10.07 17.94
CA ILE A 224 48.60 -10.87 17.96
C ILE A 224 48.91 -11.44 19.35
N GLN A 225 48.65 -12.74 19.47
CA GLN A 225 49.48 -13.67 20.22
C GLN A 225 50.98 -13.35 19.96
N SER A 226 51.62 -12.64 20.89
CA SER A 226 52.97 -12.97 21.33
C SER A 226 52.95 -12.82 22.84
N ASN A 227 52.65 -13.91 23.56
CA ASN A 227 53.71 -14.71 24.17
C ASN A 227 54.62 -13.83 25.05
N ASP A 228 54.22 -13.53 26.29
CA ASP A 228 54.97 -14.00 27.47
C ASP A 228 54.44 -13.51 28.83
N ARG A 229 54.68 -14.37 29.83
CA ARG A 229 54.78 -14.15 31.29
C ARG A 229 53.52 -13.96 32.16
N LYS A 230 53.29 -15.05 32.92
CA LYS A 230 52.93 -15.11 34.35
C LYS A 230 53.18 -13.81 35.13
N MET A 231 52.22 -13.37 35.95
CA MET A 231 52.49 -13.17 37.37
C MET A 231 51.22 -13.17 38.23
N VAL A 232 51.33 -13.95 39.30
CA VAL A 232 50.45 -14.09 40.47
C VAL A 232 50.28 -12.75 41.18
N ILE A 233 49.06 -12.41 41.61
CA ILE A 233 48.87 -11.62 42.83
C ILE A 233 47.77 -12.28 43.68
N VAL A 234 48.24 -13.02 44.67
CA VAL A 234 47.56 -13.33 45.93
C VAL A 234 47.36 -12.04 46.72
N ARG A 235 46.22 -11.93 47.40
CA ARG A 235 46.00 -11.30 48.73
C ARG A 235 44.49 -11.14 48.90
N SER A 236 43.87 -11.41 50.04
CA SER A 236 44.25 -11.99 51.33
C SER A 236 42.94 -12.15 52.08
#